data_AF-A0A2K8SF22-F1
#
_entry.id   AF-A0A2K8SF22-F1
#
_cell.length_a   1.000
_cell.length_b   1.000
_cell.length_c   1.000
_cell.angle_alpha   90.00
_cell.angle_beta   90.00
_cell.angle_gamma   90.00
#
_symmetry.space_group_name_H-M   'P 1'
#
loop_
_entity.id
_entity.type
_entity.pdbx_description
1 polymer ?
#
loop_
_entity_poly.entity_id
_entity_poly.type
_entity_poly.pdbx_seq_one_letter_code
_entity_poly.pdbx_strand_id
1 'polypeptide(L)'
;MKKELKMLYFLLIFLLLFLLSLALLKKQQTFYGSVYIQEYIDEQGIIKKDLYLLSSKNLNISLIDYIILETNQGNMFVNASKLEYSNSLIKININNIGSIKYPSNNVLIYGEKVSLLSYLLSNIF
;
A
#
# COMPACT_ATOMS: atom_id res chain seq x y z
N MET A 1 -7.47 -36.04 35.77
CA MET A 1 -6.32 -35.14 36.08
C MET A 1 -5.07 -35.34 35.21
N LYS A 2 -4.26 -36.42 35.32
CA LYS A 2 -2.97 -36.51 34.56
C LYS A 2 -3.14 -36.49 33.02
N LYS A 3 -4.23 -37.06 32.48
CA LYS A 3 -4.52 -37.04 31.03
C LYS A 3 -4.98 -35.66 30.55
N GLU A 4 -5.83 -34.98 31.31
CA GLU A 4 -6.31 -33.62 31.00
C GLU A 4 -5.16 -32.61 31.02
N LEU A 5 -4.26 -32.71 32.01
CA LEU A 5 -3.05 -31.88 32.07
C LEU A 5 -2.15 -32.08 30.84
N LYS A 6 -1.94 -33.34 30.41
CA LYS A 6 -1.18 -33.63 29.17
C LYS A 6 -1.85 -33.03 27.93
N MET A 7 -3.18 -33.13 27.85
CA MET A 7 -3.95 -32.54 26.75
C MET A 7 -3.85 -31.00 26.74
N LEU A 8 -3.91 -30.37 27.92
CA LEU A 8 -3.75 -28.93 28.07
C LEU A 8 -2.37 -28.47 27.57
N TYR A 9 -1.29 -29.14 28.00
CA TYR A 9 0.06 -28.80 27.55
C TYR A 9 0.23 -28.98 26.04
N PHE A 10 -0.34 -30.05 25.48
CA PHE A 10 -0.31 -30.28 24.04
C PHE A 10 -1.04 -29.17 23.26
N LEU A 11 -2.22 -28.77 23.73
CA LEU A 11 -2.97 -27.66 23.14
C LEU A 11 -2.19 -26.33 23.22
N LEU A 12 -1.53 -26.07 24.35
CA LEU A 12 -0.75 -24.85 24.54
C LEU A 12 0.46 -24.79 23.59
N ILE A 13 1.17 -25.91 23.43
CA ILE A 13 2.29 -26.02 22.49
C ILE A 13 1.79 -25.86 21.05
N PHE A 14 0.67 -26.51 20.71
CA PHE A 14 0.07 -26.39 19.38
C PHE A 14 -0.30 -24.93 19.08
N LEU A 15 -0.94 -24.24 20.03
CA LEU A 15 -1.30 -22.83 19.91
C LEU A 15 -0.05 -21.95 19.75
N LEU A 16 1.01 -22.22 20.49
CA LEU A 16 2.28 -21.49 20.38
C LEU A 16 2.91 -21.66 18.99
N LEU A 17 2.97 -22.90 18.48
CA LEU A 17 3.48 -23.19 17.14
C LEU A 17 2.63 -22.54 16.05
N PHE A 18 1.31 -22.54 16.23
CA PHE A 18 0.40 -21.88 15.30
C PHE A 18 0.65 -20.36 15.27
N LEU A 19 0.72 -19.69 16.42
CA LEU A 19 1.05 -18.27 16.51
C LEU A 19 2.43 -17.96 15.91
N LEU A 20 3.43 -18.80 16.16
CA LEU A 20 4.76 -18.64 15.58
C LEU A 20 4.73 -18.73 14.05
N SER A 21 3.97 -19.68 13.49
CA SER A 21 3.84 -19.80 12.04
C SER A 21 3.17 -18.57 11.41
N LEU A 22 2.14 -18.00 12.06
CA LEU A 22 1.51 -16.75 11.62
C LEU A 22 2.44 -15.54 11.70
N ALA A 23 3.36 -15.52 12.68
CA ALA A 23 4.34 -14.46 12.81
C ALA A 23 5.43 -14.53 11.72
N LEU A 24 5.77 -15.74 11.25
CA LEU A 24 6.78 -15.95 10.21
C LEU A 24 6.24 -15.74 8.79
N LEU A 25 4.97 -16.08 8.55
CA LEU A 25 4.33 -15.87 7.26
C LEU A 25 4.15 -14.39 6.99
N LYS A 26 4.76 -13.89 5.91
CA LYS A 26 4.66 -12.49 5.50
C LYS A 26 3.60 -12.32 4.40
N LYS A 27 2.77 -11.30 4.54
CA LYS A 27 1.75 -10.91 3.55
C LYS A 27 1.99 -9.46 3.12
N GLN A 28 1.88 -9.20 1.82
CA GLN A 28 1.95 -7.84 1.28
C GLN A 28 0.73 -7.04 1.71
N GLN A 29 0.94 -5.81 2.18
CA GLN A 29 -0.17 -4.88 2.40
C GLN A 29 -0.59 -4.23 1.08
N THR A 30 -1.90 -4.18 0.86
CA THR A 30 -2.48 -3.54 -0.33
C THR A 30 -3.51 -2.53 0.12
N PHE A 31 -3.40 -1.30 -0.38
CA PHE A 31 -4.33 -0.22 -0.11
C PHE A 31 -4.96 0.27 -1.42
N TYR A 32 -6.21 0.69 -1.31
CA TYR A 32 -6.88 1.40 -2.39
C TYR A 32 -6.66 2.90 -2.22
N GLY A 33 -6.49 3.58 -3.34
CA GLY A 33 -6.38 5.02 -3.40
C GLY A 33 -6.90 5.56 -4.72
N SER A 34 -6.77 6.86 -4.89
CA SER A 34 -7.07 7.55 -6.13
C SER A 34 -5.96 8.53 -6.48
N VAL A 35 -6.02 9.06 -7.70
CA VAL A 35 -5.09 10.09 -8.15
C VAL A 35 -5.80 11.43 -8.23
N TYR A 36 -5.13 12.47 -7.75
CA TYR A 36 -5.46 13.86 -8.03
C TYR A 36 -4.47 14.46 -9.02
N ILE A 37 -4.97 15.11 -10.07
CA ILE A 37 -4.15 15.79 -11.08
C ILE A 37 -4.31 17.28 -10.88
N GLN A 38 -3.20 17.97 -10.58
CA GLN A 38 -3.16 19.41 -10.45
C GLN A 38 -2.53 20.02 -11.70
N GLU A 39 -3.27 20.86 -12.42
CA GLU A 39 -2.77 21.58 -13.58
C GLU A 39 -2.41 23.02 -13.19
N TYR A 40 -1.25 23.49 -13.63
CA TYR A 40 -0.80 24.86 -13.41
C TYR A 40 0.03 25.35 -14.59
N ILE A 41 0.10 26.68 -14.73
CA ILE A 41 0.90 27.33 -15.75
C ILE A 41 2.23 27.73 -15.09
N ASP A 42 3.34 27.30 -15.65
CA ASP A 42 4.66 27.70 -15.16
C ASP A 42 5.03 29.14 -15.60
N GLU A 43 6.16 29.62 -15.11
CA GLU A 43 6.67 30.97 -15.41
C GLU A 43 6.91 31.21 -16.90
N GLN A 44 7.03 30.14 -17.70
CA GLN A 44 7.23 30.16 -19.15
C GLN A 44 5.91 30.06 -19.92
N GLY A 45 4.77 30.00 -19.25
CA GLY A 45 3.45 29.85 -19.88
C GLY A 45 3.11 28.42 -20.30
N ILE A 46 3.89 27.42 -19.88
CA ILE A 46 3.67 26.01 -20.23
C ILE A 46 2.73 25.39 -19.20
N ILE A 47 1.69 24.70 -19.68
CA ILE A 47 0.78 23.92 -18.82
C ILE A 47 1.53 22.68 -18.32
N LYS A 48 1.82 22.67 -17.02
CA LYS A 48 2.35 21.50 -16.30
C LYS A 48 1.22 20.81 -15.55
N LYS A 49 1.40 19.50 -15.37
CA LYS A 49 0.51 18.66 -14.58
C LYS A 49 1.32 17.97 -13.52
N ASP A 50 0.87 18.04 -12.28
CA ASP A 50 1.41 17.27 -11.17
C ASP A 50 0.41 16.19 -10.76
N LEU A 51 0.94 15.03 -10.39
CA LEU A 51 0.15 13.87 -10.03
C LEU A 51 0.31 13.58 -8.54
N TYR A 52 -0.79 13.50 -7.81
CA TYR A 52 -0.79 13.27 -6.37
C TYR A 52 -1.61 12.02 -6.01
N LEU A 53 -1.08 11.20 -5.10
CA LEU A 53 -1.75 10.03 -4.57
C LEU A 53 -2.63 10.40 -3.39
N LEU A 54 -3.90 10.03 -3.45
CA LEU A 54 -4.86 10.16 -2.37
C LEU A 54 -5.21 8.78 -1.83
N SER A 55 -5.27 8.64 -0.51
CA SER A 55 -5.76 7.43 0.14
C SER A 55 -6.52 7.79 1.41
N SER A 56 -7.46 6.95 1.80
CA SER A 56 -8.16 7.05 3.07
C SER A 56 -7.30 6.65 4.27
N LYS A 57 -6.12 6.07 4.03
CA LYS A 57 -5.14 5.72 5.07
C LYS A 57 -3.95 6.66 5.04
N ASN A 58 -3.37 6.90 6.20
CA ASN A 58 -2.10 7.62 6.30
C ASN A 58 -0.99 6.71 5.74
N LEU A 59 -0.42 7.11 4.61
CA LEU A 59 0.60 6.34 3.91
C LEU A 59 1.97 6.97 4.11
N ASN A 60 2.91 6.13 4.53
CA ASN A 60 4.32 6.49 4.55
C ASN A 60 4.99 6.00 3.27
N ILE A 61 5.61 6.89 2.47
CA ILE A 61 6.29 6.53 1.20
C ILE A 61 7.34 5.45 1.44
N SER A 62 8.04 5.47 2.58
CA SER A 62 9.05 4.46 2.92
C SER A 62 8.49 3.05 3.08
N LEU A 63 7.19 2.92 3.30
CA LEU A 63 6.49 1.64 3.41
C LEU A 63 5.79 1.25 2.11
N ILE A 64 5.93 2.03 1.03
CA ILE A 64 5.37 1.70 -0.29
C ILE A 64 6.48 1.05 -1.11
N ASP A 65 6.22 -0.12 -1.69
CA ASP A 65 7.14 -0.77 -2.63
C ASP A 65 6.87 -0.27 -4.07
N TYR A 66 5.59 -0.30 -4.47
CA TYR A 66 5.13 0.18 -5.77
C TYR A 66 3.63 0.50 -5.75
N ILE A 67 3.17 1.23 -6.76
CA ILE A 67 1.76 1.48 -7.03
C ILE A 67 1.40 1.01 -8.43
N ILE A 68 0.15 0.60 -8.62
CA ILE A 68 -0.44 0.30 -9.92
C ILE A 68 -1.45 1.39 -10.23
N LEU A 69 -1.17 2.16 -11.26
CA LEU A 69 -2.04 3.20 -11.80
C LEU A 69 -2.84 2.65 -12.98
N GLU A 70 -4.15 2.85 -12.98
CA GLU A 70 -4.95 2.63 -14.17
C GLU A 70 -4.71 3.76 -15.19
N THR A 71 -4.61 3.41 -16.46
CA THR A 71 -4.39 4.34 -17.58
C THR A 71 -5.35 3.97 -18.71
N ASN A 72 -5.52 4.86 -19.67
CA ASN A 72 -6.32 4.59 -20.87
C ASN A 72 -5.74 3.44 -21.72
N GLN A 73 -4.48 3.05 -21.47
CA GLN A 73 -3.77 1.98 -22.18
C GLN A 73 -3.60 0.70 -21.33
N GLY A 74 -4.23 0.63 -20.15
CA GLY A 74 -4.08 -0.46 -19.19
C GLY A 74 -3.38 -0.03 -17.90
N ASN A 75 -2.72 -0.96 -17.20
CA ASN A 75 -2.12 -0.69 -15.89
C ASN A 75 -0.64 -0.30 -16.01
N MET A 76 -0.23 0.77 -15.31
CA MET A 76 1.15 1.22 -15.20
C MET A 76 1.69 0.96 -13.80
N PHE A 77 2.83 0.29 -13.71
CA PHE A 77 3.54 0.09 -12.46
C PHE A 77 4.48 1.27 -12.20
N VAL A 78 4.39 1.86 -11.01
CA VAL A 78 5.24 2.96 -10.57
C VAL A 78 5.91 2.56 -9.26
N ASN A 79 7.23 2.44 -9.29
CA ASN A 79 8.02 2.07 -8.12
C ASN A 79 8.12 3.22 -7.12
N ALA A 80 8.42 2.88 -5.87
CA ALA A 80 8.62 3.85 -4.78
C ALA A 80 9.65 4.94 -5.08
N SER A 81 10.68 4.64 -5.90
CA SER A 81 11.70 5.61 -6.31
C SER A 81 11.17 6.78 -7.14
N LYS A 82 9.93 6.69 -7.62
CA LYS A 82 9.22 7.74 -8.35
C LYS A 82 8.17 8.45 -7.48
N LEU A 83 8.16 8.19 -6.18
CA LEU A 83 7.26 8.81 -5.21
C LEU A 83 8.05 9.80 -4.37
N GLU A 84 7.52 11.02 -4.23
CA GLU A 84 8.16 12.10 -3.49
C GLU A 84 7.13 12.80 -2.59
N TYR A 85 7.56 13.28 -1.43
CA TYR A 85 6.69 14.14 -0.62
C TYR A 85 6.74 15.57 -1.16
N SER A 86 5.57 16.12 -1.47
CA SER A 86 5.40 17.52 -1.85
C SER A 86 4.14 18.06 -1.18
N ASN A 87 4.26 19.16 -0.43
CA ASN A 87 3.14 19.80 0.27
C ASN A 87 2.31 18.83 1.13
N SER A 88 2.98 17.95 1.88
CA SER A 88 2.35 16.91 2.72
C SER A 88 1.55 15.84 1.95
N LEU A 89 1.61 15.85 0.62
CA LEU A 89 1.02 14.83 -0.26
C LEU A 89 2.12 13.99 -0.91
N ILE A 90 1.76 12.78 -1.32
CA ILE A 90 2.64 11.90 -2.09
C ILE A 90 2.49 12.26 -3.56
N LYS A 91 3.50 12.92 -4.14
CA LYS A 91 3.60 13.22 -5.56
C LYS A 91 4.15 12.00 -6.31
N ILE A 92 3.55 11.69 -7.45
CA ILE A 92 3.98 10.63 -8.36
C ILE A 92 4.70 11.27 -9.54
N ASN A 93 6.00 11.05 -9.62
CA ASN A 93 6.87 11.63 -10.63
C ASN A 93 6.96 10.70 -11.86
N ILE A 94 6.13 10.96 -12.87
CA ILE A 94 6.12 10.21 -14.13
C ILE A 94 6.09 11.13 -15.34
N ASN A 95 6.82 10.73 -16.39
CA ASN A 95 7.01 11.56 -17.59
C ASN A 95 5.78 11.64 -18.50
N ASN A 96 4.78 10.76 -18.34
CA ASN A 96 3.63 10.68 -19.23
C ASN A 96 2.30 10.68 -18.46
N ILE A 97 1.90 11.85 -17.96
CA ILE A 97 0.65 12.05 -17.22
C ILE A 97 -0.58 12.00 -18.14
N GLY A 98 -0.42 12.28 -19.44
CA GLY A 98 -1.52 12.38 -20.40
C GLY A 98 -2.25 11.05 -20.69
N SER A 99 -1.67 9.90 -20.33
CA SER A 99 -2.29 8.59 -20.53
C SER A 99 -3.19 8.16 -19.35
N ILE A 100 -3.19 8.91 -18.25
CA ILE A 100 -3.88 8.56 -17.00
C ILE A 100 -5.38 8.76 -17.17
N LYS A 101 -6.16 7.76 -16.74
CA LYS A 101 -7.63 7.81 -16.81
C LYS A 101 -8.15 8.79 -15.76
N TYR A 102 -8.83 9.86 -16.17
CA TYR A 102 -9.31 10.93 -15.28
C TYR A 102 -10.80 11.20 -15.58
N PRO A 103 -11.66 11.54 -14.59
CA PRO A 103 -11.38 11.81 -13.18
C PRO A 103 -11.35 10.59 -12.25
N SER A 104 -11.85 9.44 -12.70
CA SER A 104 -11.88 8.22 -11.90
C SER A 104 -10.65 7.37 -12.19
N ASN A 105 -9.59 7.59 -11.39
CA ASN A 105 -8.44 6.71 -11.41
C ASN A 105 -8.26 5.98 -10.09
N ASN A 106 -8.51 4.67 -10.12
CA ASN A 106 -8.24 3.81 -9.00
C ASN A 106 -6.76 3.45 -8.97
N VAL A 107 -6.17 3.53 -7.80
CA VAL A 107 -4.78 3.15 -7.55
C VAL A 107 -4.74 2.01 -6.57
N LEU A 108 -3.97 0.99 -6.89
CA LEU A 108 -3.58 -0.03 -5.93
C LEU A 108 -2.18 0.28 -5.43
N ILE A 109 -2.03 0.37 -4.11
CA ILE A 109 -0.81 0.76 -3.44
C ILE A 109 -0.29 -0.47 -2.72
N TYR A 110 0.85 -0.98 -3.15
CA TYR A 110 1.48 -2.15 -2.57
C TYR A 110 2.54 -1.68 -1.58
N GLY A 111 2.22 -1.82 -0.30
CA GLY A 111 3.09 -1.48 0.81
C GLY A 111 3.81 -2.70 1.36
N GLU A 112 4.79 -2.49 2.24
CA GLU A 112 5.71 -3.50 2.74
C GLU A 112 5.04 -4.81 3.22
N LYS A 113 5.83 -5.88 3.25
CA LYS A 113 5.37 -7.18 3.75
C LYS A 113 5.35 -7.21 5.28
N VAL A 114 4.16 -7.27 5.85
CA VAL A 114 3.95 -7.45 7.30
C VAL A 114 3.70 -8.92 7.66
N SER A 115 3.90 -9.28 8.93
CA SER A 115 3.51 -10.62 9.38
C SER A 115 2.00 -10.81 9.25
N LEU A 116 1.57 -12.03 8.93
CA LEU A 116 0.16 -12.36 8.81
C LEU A 116 -0.55 -12.17 10.16
N LEU A 117 0.14 -12.46 11.26
CA LEU A 117 -0.35 -12.15 12.61
C LEU A 117 -0.66 -10.65 12.78
N SER A 118 0.30 -9.77 12.46
CA SER A 118 0.10 -8.31 12.53
C SER A 118 -1.04 -7.86 11.61
N TYR A 119 -1.12 -8.39 10.40
CA TYR A 119 -2.19 -8.08 9.45
C TYR A 119 -3.57 -8.45 10.01
N LEU A 120 -3.71 -9.65 10.59
CA LEU A 120 -4.98 -10.10 11.17
C LEU A 120 -5.38 -9.24 12.37
N LEU A 121 -4.43 -8.93 13.26
CA LEU A 121 -4.69 -8.05 14.42
C LEU A 121 -5.12 -6.65 13.97
N SER A 122 -4.49 -6.07 12.94
CA SER A 122 -4.83 -4.73 12.42
C SER A 122 -6.19 -4.62 11.71
N ASN A 123 -6.86 -5.74 11.44
CA ASN A 123 -8.21 -5.76 10.86
C ASN A 123 -9.30 -6.07 11.90
N ILE A 124 -8.91 -6.47 13.11
CA ILE A 124 -9.85 -6.76 14.21
C ILE A 124 -10.13 -5.50 15.04
N PHE A 125 -9.16 -4.59 15.14
CA PHE A 125 -9.23 -3.30 15.83
C PHE A 125 -9.24 -2.16 14.83
#